data_AF-Q0CAD0-F1
#
_entry.id   AF-Q0CAD0-F1
#
_cell.length_a   1.000
_cell.length_b   1.000
_cell.length_c   1.000
_cell.angle_alpha   90.00
_cell.angle_beta   90.00
_cell.angle_gamma   90.00
#
_symmetry.space_group_name_H-M   'P 1'
#
loop_
_entity.id
_entity.type
_entity.pdbx_description
1 polymer ?
#
loop_
_entity_poly.entity_id
_entity_poly.type
_entity_poly.pdbx_seq_one_letter_code
_entity_poly.pdbx_strand_id
1 'polypeptide(L)' 'MREGCPNCDNVLNFRGNNDAIQEGTSQVFEGLITLRDPATSWVARWQRLDSYVPGTYAVKVTGSVGYTCS' A
#
# COMPACT_ATOMS: atom_id res chain seq x y z
N MET A 1 10.88 2.63 6.29
CA MET A 1 10.32 3.12 5.01
C MET A 1 11.07 4.38 4.57
N ARG A 2 12.34 4.27 4.17
CA ARG A 2 13.15 5.46 3.83
C ARG A 2 12.81 6.04 2.46
N GLU A 3 12.35 5.20 1.54
CA GLU A 3 12.14 5.59 0.14
C GLU A 3 10.71 6.09 -0.15
N GLY A 4 9.76 5.88 0.77
CA GLY A 4 8.34 6.20 0.57
C GLY A 4 7.51 4.97 0.16
N CYS A 5 6.30 5.20 -0.35
CA CYS A 5 5.47 4.17 -0.95
C CYS A 5 5.51 4.32 -2.48
N PRO A 6 6.04 3.35 -3.22
CA PRO A 6 6.22 3.46 -4.67
C PRO A 6 4.90 3.63 -5.44
N ASN A 7 3.77 3.29 -4.82
CA ASN A 7 2.44 3.40 -5.43
C ASN A 7 1.67 4.66 -4.99
N CYS A 8 2.07 5.31 -3.89
CA CYS A 8 1.27 6.37 -3.25
C CYS A 8 2.04 7.67 -3.02
N ASP A 9 3.31 7.76 -3.42
CA ASP A 9 4.17 8.91 -3.12
C ASP A 9 3.57 10.25 -3.54
N ASN A 10 2.87 10.32 -4.68
CA ASN A 10 2.25 11.56 -5.18
C ASN A 10 1.08 12.08 -4.32
N VAL A 11 0.50 11.24 -3.46
CA VAL A 11 -0.70 11.56 -2.68
C VAL A 11 -0.38 11.63 -1.19
N LEU A 12 0.46 10.72 -0.69
CA LEU A 12 0.68 10.54 0.75
C LEU A 12 2.04 11.07 1.24
N ASN A 13 2.99 11.38 0.35
CA ASN A 13 4.27 12.03 0.67
C ASN A 13 5.00 11.44 1.90
N PHE A 14 5.14 10.11 1.97
CA PHE A 14 5.75 9.41 3.11
C PHE A 14 7.28 9.60 3.21
N ARG A 15 7.95 10.00 2.13
CA ARG A 15 9.41 10.11 2.11
C ARG A 15 9.90 11.16 3.11
N GLY A 16 10.65 10.71 4.12
CA GLY A 16 11.22 11.58 5.16
C GLY A 16 10.23 12.02 6.24
N ASN A 17 8.96 11.59 6.19
CA ASN A 17 7.93 11.96 7.16
C ASN A 17 7.48 10.70 7.95
N ASN A 18 8.05 10.49 9.14
CA ASN A 18 7.75 9.32 9.96
C ASN A 18 6.33 9.32 10.53
N ASP A 19 5.77 10.49 10.85
CA ASP A 19 4.43 10.59 11.42
C ASP A 19 3.37 10.20 10.37
N ALA A 20 3.52 10.72 9.14
CA ALA A 20 2.69 10.32 8.02
C ALA A 20 2.79 8.81 7.70
N ILE A 21 3.98 8.20 7.88
CA ILE A 21 4.14 6.75 7.73
C ILE A 21 3.35 6.00 8.81
N GLN A 22 3.40 6.43 10.07
CA GLN A 22 2.69 5.75 11.15
C GLN A 22 1.17 5.84 11.00
N GLU A 23 0.65 6.97 10.52
CA GLU A 23 -0.79 7.15 10.28
C GLU A 23 -1.26 6.51 8.97
N GLY A 24 -0.39 6.50 7.96
CA GLY A 24 -0.68 6.00 6.61
C GLY A 24 -0.38 4.52 6.39
N THR A 25 0.17 3.82 7.39
CA THR A 25 0.46 2.38 7.32
C THR A 25 -0.03 1.67 8.58
N SER A 26 -0.30 0.36 8.46
CA SER A 26 -0.75 -0.46 9.60
C SER A 26 0.13 -1.68 9.77
N GLN A 27 0.47 -1.99 11.02
CA GLN A 27 1.17 -3.22 11.40
C GLN A 27 0.22 -4.43 11.50
N VAL A 28 -1.09 -4.20 11.49
CA VAL A 28 -2.10 -5.25 11.61
C VAL A 28 -2.63 -5.58 10.22
N PHE A 29 -2.10 -6.64 9.63
CA PHE A 29 -2.52 -7.14 8.32
C PHE A 29 -2.54 -8.67 8.29
N GLU A 30 -3.33 -9.23 7.38
CA GLU A 30 -3.56 -10.68 7.24
C GLU A 30 -3.38 -11.11 5.79
N GLY A 31 -2.76 -12.27 5.60
CA GLY A 31 -2.47 -12.85 4.29
C GLY A 31 -1.39 -12.08 3.52
N LEU A 32 -0.52 -12.79 2.82
CA LEU A 32 0.59 -12.20 2.07
C LEU A 32 0.55 -12.67 0.62
N ILE A 33 0.63 -11.73 -0.30
CA ILE A 33 0.64 -11.95 -1.75
C ILE A 33 2.00 -11.50 -2.26
N THR A 34 2.73 -12.40 -2.91
CA THR A 34 3.89 -12.02 -3.73
C THR A 34 3.44 -11.86 -5.17
N LEU A 35 3.44 -10.63 -5.67
CA LEU A 35 2.94 -10.29 -6.99
C LEU A 35 4.10 -9.96 -7.94
N ARG A 36 4.31 -10.80 -8.95
CA ARG A 36 5.35 -10.61 -9.97
C ARG A 36 4.86 -9.81 -11.18
N ASP A 37 3.68 -10.17 -11.71
CA ASP A 37 3.10 -9.53 -12.90
C ASP A 37 1.65 -9.08 -12.60
N PRO A 38 1.47 -7.81 -12.22
CA PRO A 38 0.17 -7.23 -11.90
C PRO A 38 -0.82 -7.23 -13.07
N ALA A 39 -0.35 -6.99 -14.29
CA ALA A 39 -1.23 -6.80 -15.45
C ALA A 39 -1.93 -8.10 -15.88
N THR A 40 -1.24 -9.23 -15.76
CA THR A 40 -1.76 -10.53 -16.19
C THR A 40 -2.44 -11.32 -15.05
N SER A 41 -2.05 -11.08 -13.80
CA SER A 41 -2.54 -11.82 -12.63
C SER A 41 -4.02 -11.58 -12.34
N TRP A 42 -4.80 -12.66 -12.28
CA TRP A 42 -6.19 -12.62 -11.80
C TRP A 42 -6.27 -12.17 -10.33
N VAL A 43 -5.32 -12.61 -9.49
CA VAL A 43 -5.26 -12.22 -8.07
C VAL A 43 -5.03 -10.71 -7.94
N ALA A 44 -4.19 -10.12 -8.79
CA ALA A 44 -3.98 -8.68 -8.78
C ALA A 44 -5.26 -7.91 -9.13
N ARG A 45 -5.97 -8.31 -10.20
CA ARG A 45 -7.25 -7.70 -10.57
C ARG A 45 -8.29 -7.84 -9.46
N TRP A 46 -8.39 -9.01 -8.84
CA TRP A 46 -9.31 -9.24 -7.71
C TRP A 46 -9.00 -8.31 -6.52
N GLN A 47 -7.72 -8.08 -6.26
CA GLN A 47 -7.25 -7.19 -5.19
C GLN A 47 -7.10 -5.73 -5.61
N ARG A 48 -7.47 -5.36 -6.85
CA ARG A 48 -7.31 -4.01 -7.43
C ARG A 48 -5.86 -3.49 -7.43
N LEU A 49 -4.91 -4.40 -7.64
CA LEU A 49 -3.46 -4.15 -7.69
C LEU A 49 -2.91 -4.19 -9.11
N ASP A 50 -3.76 -4.29 -10.15
CA ASP A 50 -3.36 -4.48 -11.54
C ASP A 50 -2.57 -3.31 -12.15
N SER A 51 -2.68 -2.11 -11.57
CA SER A 51 -1.90 -0.92 -11.94
C SER A 51 -0.71 -0.64 -11.01
N TYR A 52 -0.48 -1.47 -9.99
CA TYR A 52 0.54 -1.25 -8.97
C TYR A 52 1.86 -1.92 -9.37
N VAL A 53 2.97 -1.53 -8.73
CA VAL A 53 4.28 -2.13 -9.04
C VAL A 53 4.38 -3.59 -8.53
N PRO A 54 5.19 -4.46 -9.15
CA PRO A 54 5.50 -5.77 -8.59
C PRO A 54 6.05 -5.68 -7.17
N GLY A 55 5.65 -6.60 -6.30
CA GLY A 55 6.06 -6.57 -4.89
C GLY A 55 5.20 -7.41 -3.98
N THR A 56 5.32 -7.15 -2.69
CA THR A 56 4.59 -7.87 -1.63
C THR A 56 3.44 -7.03 -1.12
N TYR A 57 2.25 -7.63 -1.09
CA TYR A 57 1.00 -7.00 -0.69
C TYR A 57 0.29 -7.83 0.38
N ALA A 58 -0.51 -7.17 1.21
CA ALA A 58 -1.40 -7.85 2.15
C ALA A 58 -2.75 -8.18 1.51
N VAL A 59 -3.39 -9.28 1.92
CA VAL A 59 -4.77 -9.60 1.50
C VAL A 59 -5.77 -8.68 2.20
N LYS A 60 -5.50 -8.35 3.46
CA LYS A 60 -6.32 -7.48 4.29
C LYS A 60 -5.44 -6.64 5.19
N VAL A 61 -5.78 -5.37 5.32
CA VAL A 61 -5.14 -4.43 6.24
C VAL A 61 -6.21 -3.90 7.18
N THR A 62 -5.94 -3.92 8.48
CA THR A 62 -6.84 -3.39 9.50
C THR A 62 -6.43 -1.97 9.87
N GLY A 63 -7.38 -1.05 9.81
CA GLY A 63 -7.18 0.36 10.08
C GLY A 63 -7.81 1.23 9.00
N SER A 64 -7.90 2.52 9.27
CA SER A 64 -8.41 3.53 8.35
C SER A 64 -7.39 4.65 8.27
N VAL A 65 -7.08 5.12 7.07
CA VAL A 65 -6.31 6.35 6.91
C VAL A 65 -7.16 7.50 7.45
N GLY A 66 -6.66 8.16 8.49
CA GLY A 66 -7.36 9.27 9.13
C GLY A 66 -7.39 10.50 8.24
N TYR A 67 -8.42 10.63 7.40
CA TYR A 67 -8.71 11.90 6.74
C TYR A 67 -9.45 12.80 7.73
N THR A 68 -8.75 13.69 8.43
CA THR A 68 -9.34 15.00 8.69
C THR A 68 -9.17 15.80 7.40
N CYS A 69 -10.13 15.66 6.47
CA CYS A 69 -10.35 16.73 5.51
C CYS A 69 -10.85 17.93 6.33
N SER A 70 -10.03 18.98 6.41
CA SER A 70 -10.53 20.32 6.70
C SER A 70 -11.01 20.97 5.41
#